data_AF-D5BIZ0-F1
#
_entry.id   AF-D5BIZ0-F1
#
_cell.length_a   1.000
_cell.length_b   1.000
_cell.length_c   1.000
_cell.angle_alpha   90.00
_cell.angle_beta   90.00
_cell.angle_gamma   90.00
#
_symmetry.space_group_name_H-M   'P 1'
#
loop_
_entity.id
_entity.type
_entity.pdbx_description
1 polymer ?
#
loop_
_entity_poly.entity_id
_entity_poly.type
_entity_poly.pdbx_seq_one_letter_code
_entity_poly.pdbx_strand_id
1 'polypeptide(L)'
;MFDLSRSIDLHKISTRQTNEEAIAGKMSGLIGINESVTWRAKHFGIYQKLTSKITEYDRPNYFADEMVKGAFAEFKHEHHFAESNRGTLMTDFFDYKSPFGILGKLADKLFLKKYMTELLTERNRIVKDFAESNKWKEVIK
;
A
#
# COMPACT_ATOMS: atom_id res chain seq x y z
N MET A 1 -10.38 10.52 2.09
CA MET A 1 -9.32 9.94 1.24
C MET A 1 -8.09 9.57 2.06
N PHE A 2 -7.44 10.51 2.78
CA PHE A 2 -6.32 10.20 3.70
C PHE A 2 -6.62 9.02 4.64
N ASP A 3 -7.74 9.07 5.37
CA ASP A 3 -8.14 8.00 6.31
C ASP A 3 -8.47 6.67 5.61
N LEU A 4 -8.92 6.71 4.35
CA LEU A 4 -9.16 5.50 3.56
C LEU A 4 -7.85 4.84 3.14
N SER A 5 -6.85 5.63 2.72
CA SER A 5 -5.54 5.12 2.29
C SER A 5 -4.74 4.45 3.42
N ARG A 6 -5.07 4.76 4.68
CA ARG A 6 -4.48 4.17 5.90
C ARG A 6 -5.38 3.14 6.60
N SER A 7 -6.53 2.80 6.01
CA SER A 7 -7.42 1.78 6.56
C SER A 7 -6.90 0.39 6.20
N ILE A 8 -6.54 -0.40 7.21
CA ILE A 8 -6.14 -1.81 7.06
C ILE A 8 -7.30 -2.63 6.48
N ASP A 9 -8.53 -2.28 6.83
CA ASP A 9 -9.72 -2.96 6.35
C ASP A 9 -9.97 -2.70 4.86
N LEU A 10 -9.80 -1.46 4.42
CA LEU A 10 -9.87 -1.15 2.98
C LEU A 10 -8.70 -1.75 2.20
N HIS A 11 -7.49 -1.79 2.78
CA HIS A 11 -6.34 -2.42 2.14
C HIS A 11 -6.63 -3.87 1.77
N LYS A 12 -7.11 -4.68 2.73
CA LYS A 12 -7.53 -6.07 2.48
C LYS A 12 -8.58 -6.20 1.37
N ILE A 13 -9.53 -5.25 1.29
CA ILE A 13 -10.55 -5.22 0.23
C ILE A 13 -9.90 -4.93 -1.13
N SER A 14 -8.99 -3.95 -1.16
CA SER A 14 -8.35 -3.45 -2.38
C SER A 14 -7.34 -4.43 -3.00
N THR A 15 -6.90 -5.41 -2.21
CA THR A 15 -5.92 -6.43 -2.62
C THR A 15 -6.45 -7.86 -2.51
N ARG A 16 -7.78 -8.06 -2.54
CA ARG A 16 -8.39 -9.39 -2.49
C ARG A 16 -7.84 -10.37 -3.54
N GLN A 17 -7.46 -9.89 -4.71
CA GLN A 17 -6.86 -10.68 -5.79
C GLN A 17 -5.54 -11.35 -5.42
N THR A 18 -4.83 -10.85 -4.41
CA THR A 18 -3.58 -11.46 -3.89
C THR A 18 -3.80 -12.26 -2.61
N ASN A 19 -5.04 -12.50 -2.16
CA ASN A 19 -5.35 -13.13 -0.87
C ASN A 19 -4.58 -12.50 0.29
N GLU A 20 -4.53 -11.17 0.33
CA GLU A 20 -3.76 -10.44 1.33
C GLU A 20 -4.49 -10.39 2.67
N GLU A 21 -3.78 -10.79 3.72
CA GLU A 21 -4.27 -10.81 5.10
C GLU A 21 -3.27 -10.10 6.02
N ALA A 22 -3.77 -9.25 6.93
CA ALA A 22 -2.97 -8.74 8.03
C ALA A 22 -2.87 -9.83 9.11
N ILE A 23 -1.65 -10.24 9.47
CA ILE A 23 -1.39 -11.38 10.37
C ILE A 23 -0.66 -10.99 11.67
N ALA A 24 -0.12 -9.77 11.77
CA ALA A 24 0.50 -9.24 12.99
C ALA A 24 0.56 -7.70 12.97
N GLY A 25 0.74 -7.08 14.14
CA GLY A 25 0.76 -5.63 14.29
C GLY A 25 -0.65 -5.04 14.26
N LYS A 26 -0.85 -3.93 13.54
CA LYS A 26 -2.16 -3.31 13.33
C LYS A 26 -2.94 -4.08 12.26
N MET A 27 -3.92 -4.88 12.69
CA MET A 27 -4.65 -5.82 11.82
C MET A 27 -6.03 -5.33 11.34
N SER A 28 -6.48 -4.19 11.86
CA SER A 28 -7.75 -3.55 11.50
C SER A 28 -7.72 -2.04 11.82
N GLY A 29 -8.69 -1.30 11.30
CA GLY A 29 -8.83 0.14 11.51
C GLY A 29 -7.71 0.95 10.86
N LEU A 30 -7.44 2.14 11.42
CA LEU A 30 -6.48 3.10 10.86
C LEU A 30 -5.08 2.90 11.45
N ILE A 31 -4.06 2.72 10.60
CA ILE A 31 -2.67 2.50 11.04
C ILE A 31 -1.90 3.79 11.30
N GLY A 32 -1.56 4.10 12.54
CA GLY A 32 -0.90 5.33 13.00
C GLY A 32 0.59 5.43 12.74
N ILE A 33 1.14 6.62 12.96
CA ILE A 33 2.59 6.83 13.04
C ILE A 33 3.23 5.84 14.02
N ASN A 34 4.37 5.29 13.64
CA ASN A 34 5.10 4.26 14.38
C ASN A 34 4.41 2.90 14.54
N GLU A 35 3.17 2.72 14.10
CA GLU A 35 2.55 1.40 14.04
C GLU A 35 3.08 0.60 12.85
N SER A 36 3.14 -0.72 13.01
CA SER A 36 3.51 -1.65 11.97
C SER A 36 2.39 -2.64 11.67
N VAL A 37 2.40 -3.18 10.47
CA VAL A 37 1.51 -4.27 10.06
C VAL A 37 2.32 -5.30 9.31
N THR A 38 2.03 -6.58 9.55
CA THR A 38 2.57 -7.68 8.75
C THR A 38 1.48 -8.28 7.89
N TRP A 39 1.69 -8.22 6.59
CA TRP A 39 0.86 -8.81 5.56
C TRP A 39 1.35 -10.20 5.20
N ARG A 40 0.42 -11.09 4.87
CA ARG A 40 0.66 -12.33 4.14
C ARG A 40 -0.15 -12.26 2.86
N ALA A 41 0.51 -12.34 1.72
CA ALA A 41 -0.13 -12.25 0.40
C ALA A 41 0.49 -13.25 -0.58
N LYS A 42 -0.28 -13.66 -1.57
CA LYS A 42 0.14 -14.57 -2.64
C LYS A 42 0.55 -13.74 -3.86
N HIS A 43 1.86 -13.71 -4.13
CA HIS A 43 2.43 -13.07 -5.32
C HIS A 43 3.19 -14.12 -6.13
N PHE A 44 3.00 -14.13 -7.45
CA PHE A 44 3.64 -15.09 -8.36
C PHE A 44 3.45 -16.57 -7.96
N GLY A 45 2.30 -16.91 -7.39
CA GLY A 45 1.99 -18.27 -6.97
C GLY A 45 2.48 -18.67 -5.57
N ILE A 46 3.30 -17.85 -4.91
CA ILE A 46 3.93 -18.16 -3.61
C ILE A 46 3.40 -17.19 -2.54
N TYR A 47 3.15 -17.71 -1.33
CA TYR A 47 2.83 -16.86 -0.18
C TYR A 47 4.09 -16.17 0.34
N GLN A 48 4.04 -14.85 0.41
CA GLN A 48 5.09 -14.00 0.93
C GLN A 48 4.58 -13.24 2.15
N LYS A 49 5.50 -12.83 3.03
CA LYS A 49 5.20 -11.98 4.18
C LYS A 49 5.91 -10.64 4.01
N LEU A 50 5.20 -9.57 4.34
CA LEU A 50 5.70 -8.21 4.27
C LEU A 50 5.33 -7.46 5.56
N THR A 51 6.30 -7.04 6.33
CA THR A 51 6.12 -6.13 7.46
C THR A 51 6.51 -4.72 7.03
N SER A 52 5.59 -3.77 7.15
CA SER A 52 5.86 -2.34 6.98
C SER A 52 5.49 -1.56 8.25
N LYS A 53 6.05 -0.35 8.37
CA LYS A 53 5.83 0.56 9.49
C LYS A 53 5.59 1.96 8.94
N ILE A 54 4.62 2.68 9.50
CA ILE A 54 4.42 4.10 9.18
C ILE A 54 5.56 4.91 9.81
N THR A 55 6.39 5.53 8.99
CA THR A 55 7.58 6.29 9.41
C THR A 55 7.37 7.79 9.35
N GLU A 56 6.51 8.27 8.45
CA GLU A 56 6.20 9.69 8.31
C GLU A 56 4.70 9.93 8.29
N TYR A 57 4.28 11.08 8.85
CA TYR A 57 2.87 11.37 9.07
C TYR A 57 2.62 12.88 9.20
N ASP A 58 1.92 13.45 8.23
CA ASP A 58 1.40 14.81 8.25
C ASP A 58 -0.06 14.80 7.78
N ARG A 59 -1.01 14.78 8.73
CA ARG A 59 -2.44 14.72 8.37
C ARG A 59 -2.97 16.11 8.04
N PRO A 60 -3.72 16.28 6.93
CA PRO A 60 -4.21 15.26 6.00
C PRO A 60 -3.40 15.12 4.71
N ASN A 61 -2.19 15.66 4.64
CA ASN A 61 -1.47 15.92 3.39
C ASN A 61 -0.53 14.79 2.97
N TYR A 62 0.00 14.02 3.91
CA TYR A 62 1.09 13.09 3.64
C TYR A 62 1.20 11.98 4.69
N PHE A 63 1.56 10.77 4.24
CA PHE A 63 2.16 9.76 5.11
C PHE A 63 3.03 8.82 4.29
N ALA A 64 3.98 8.15 4.94
CA ALA A 64 4.80 7.13 4.31
C ALA A 64 4.91 5.88 5.18
N ASP A 65 4.97 4.72 4.51
CA ASP A 65 5.35 3.46 5.11
C ASP A 65 6.64 2.90 4.51
N GLU A 66 7.47 2.34 5.38
CA GLU A 66 8.75 1.73 5.01
C GLU A 66 8.75 0.25 5.36
N MET A 67 9.42 -0.54 4.53
CA MET A 67 9.60 -1.96 4.78
C MET A 67 10.49 -2.19 6.00
N VAL A 68 9.98 -2.97 6.95
CA VAL A 68 10.79 -3.52 8.05
C VAL A 68 11.35 -4.90 7.66
N LYS A 69 10.54 -5.73 7.00
CA LYS A 69 10.93 -7.09 6.58
C LYS A 69 10.09 -7.55 5.40
N GLY A 70 10.70 -8.10 4.36
CA GLY A 70 9.94 -8.62 3.22
C GLY A 70 10.79 -9.12 2.08
N ALA A 71 10.17 -9.25 0.91
CA ALA A 71 10.82 -9.75 -0.30
C ALA A 71 11.62 -8.68 -1.06
N PHE A 72 11.42 -7.40 -0.79
CA PHE A 72 12.28 -6.36 -1.33
C PHE A 72 13.58 -6.27 -0.52
N ALA A 73 14.62 -5.65 -1.07
CA ALA A 73 15.78 -5.28 -0.27
C ALA A 73 15.45 -4.06 0.62
N GLU A 74 14.71 -3.11 0.07
CA GLU A 74 14.05 -2.01 0.78
C GLU A 74 12.85 -1.55 -0.06
N PHE A 75 11.83 -0.98 0.58
CA PHE A 75 10.89 -0.11 -0.10
C PHE A 75 10.42 1.01 0.83
N LYS A 76 10.06 2.15 0.23
CA LYS A 76 9.33 3.25 0.84
C LYS A 76 8.13 3.57 -0.04
N HIS A 77 6.96 3.67 0.57
CA HIS A 77 5.72 4.01 -0.11
C HIS A 77 5.17 5.30 0.48
N GLU A 78 5.08 6.31 -0.36
CA GLU A 78 4.69 7.66 0.01
C GLU A 78 3.33 7.98 -0.58
N HIS A 79 2.46 8.52 0.25
CA HIS A 79 1.11 8.91 -0.11
C HIS A 79 0.95 10.41 0.05
N HIS A 80 0.79 11.14 -1.06
CA HIS A 80 0.58 12.58 -1.06
C HIS A 80 -0.86 12.92 -1.40
N PHE A 81 -1.42 13.88 -0.68
CA PHE A 81 -2.79 14.35 -0.80
C PHE A 81 -2.76 15.85 -1.01
N ALA A 82 -3.26 16.30 -2.16
CA ALA A 82 -3.35 17.71 -2.49
C ALA A 82 -4.79 18.08 -2.82
N GLU A 83 -5.20 19.29 -2.45
CA GLU A 83 -6.46 19.86 -2.91
C GLU A 83 -6.39 20.16 -4.41
N SER A 84 -7.50 19.90 -5.11
CA SER A 84 -7.67 20.14 -6.53
C SER A 84 -9.07 20.73 -6.75
N ASN A 85 -9.25 21.46 -7.85
CA ASN A 85 -10.53 22.10 -8.20
C ASN A 85 -11.73 21.13 -8.25
N ARG A 86 -11.49 19.81 -8.31
CA ARG A 86 -12.52 18.76 -8.40
C ARG A 86 -12.52 17.79 -7.21
N GLY A 87 -11.78 18.08 -6.14
CA GLY A 87 -11.67 17.21 -4.96
C GLY A 87 -10.23 17.06 -4.48
N THR A 88 -9.86 15.88 -3.98
CA THR A 88 -8.48 15.59 -3.58
C THR A 88 -7.76 14.83 -4.69
N LEU A 89 -6.52 15.20 -4.99
CA LEU A 89 -5.59 14.43 -5.81
C LEU A 89 -4.70 13.59 -4.88
N MET A 90 -4.75 12.27 -5.04
CA MET A 90 -3.82 11.34 -4.39
C MET A 90 -2.70 11.00 -5.36
N THR A 91 -1.46 11.09 -4.91
CA THR A 91 -0.29 10.63 -5.67
C THR A 91 0.51 9.67 -4.80
N ASP A 92 0.75 8.46 -5.33
CA ASP A 92 1.59 7.47 -4.67
C ASP A 92 2.97 7.42 -5.33
N PHE A 93 4.03 7.48 -4.51
CA PHE A 93 5.40 7.19 -4.93
C PHE A 93 5.85 5.91 -4.25
N PHE A 94 6.19 4.90 -5.04
CA PHE A 94 6.64 3.60 -4.55
C PHE A 94 8.08 3.36 -4.96
N ASP A 95 9.01 3.67 -4.06
CA ASP A 95 10.44 3.48 -4.25
C ASP A 95 10.86 2.14 -3.66
N TYR A 96 11.58 1.33 -4.44
CA TYR A 96 12.00 0.00 -4.01
C TYR A 96 13.33 -0.44 -4.61
N LYS A 97 14.05 -1.30 -3.87
CA LYS A 97 15.18 -2.07 -4.39
C LYS A 97 14.80 -3.55 -4.52
N SER A 98 15.02 -4.09 -5.72
CA SER A 98 14.74 -5.49 -6.06
C SER A 98 15.60 -6.47 -5.26
N PRO A 99 15.08 -7.66 -4.90
CA PRO A 99 15.81 -8.67 -4.10
C PRO A 99 17.09 -9.27 -4.74
N PHE A 100 17.21 -9.36 -6.07
CA PHE A 100 18.11 -10.35 -6.71
C PHE A 100 19.43 -9.88 -7.35
N GLY A 101 20.03 -8.74 -6.97
CA GLY A 101 21.39 -8.43 -7.47
C GLY A 101 21.51 -8.30 -9.02
N ILE A 102 22.72 -8.16 -9.57
CA ILE A 102 22.96 -7.63 -10.94
C ILE A 102 22.54 -8.58 -12.09
N LEU A 103 22.52 -9.90 -11.91
CA LEU A 103 22.52 -10.85 -13.03
C LEU A 103 21.12 -11.28 -13.57
N GLY A 104 20.02 -10.87 -12.92
CA GLY A 104 18.64 -11.03 -13.43
C GLY A 104 17.83 -9.72 -13.45
N LYS A 105 18.50 -8.60 -13.13
CA LYS A 105 17.88 -7.38 -12.60
C LYS A 105 16.98 -6.63 -13.58
N LEU A 106 17.27 -6.63 -14.88
CA LEU A 106 16.56 -5.73 -15.81
C LEU A 106 15.20 -6.28 -16.23
N ALA A 107 15.14 -7.56 -16.63
CA ALA A 107 13.88 -8.22 -16.99
C ALA A 107 12.96 -8.35 -15.77
N ASP A 108 13.50 -8.77 -14.63
CA ASP A 108 12.76 -8.83 -13.37
C ASP A 108 12.31 -7.44 -12.92
N LYS A 109 13.14 -6.40 -13.07
CA LYS A 109 12.75 -5.03 -12.71
C LYS A 109 11.62 -4.51 -13.58
N LEU A 110 11.64 -4.76 -14.89
CA LEU A 110 10.55 -4.35 -15.79
C LEU A 110 9.26 -5.09 -15.47
N PHE A 111 9.33 -6.42 -15.28
CA PHE A 111 8.18 -7.23 -14.92
C PHE A 111 7.60 -6.84 -13.55
N LEU A 112 8.46 -6.72 -12.53
CA LEU A 112 8.07 -6.29 -11.19
C LEU A 112 7.53 -4.86 -11.20
N LYS A 113 8.14 -3.94 -11.96
CA LYS A 113 7.62 -2.57 -12.10
C LYS A 113 6.22 -2.57 -12.69
N LYS A 114 6.00 -3.33 -13.77
CA LYS A 114 4.67 -3.46 -14.38
C LYS A 114 3.67 -4.04 -13.38
N TYR A 115 4.04 -5.13 -12.72
CA TYR A 115 3.21 -5.79 -11.70
C TYR A 115 2.82 -4.85 -10.56
N MET A 116 3.79 -4.15 -9.96
CA MET A 116 3.55 -3.21 -8.87
C MET A 116 2.70 -2.02 -9.33
N THR A 117 2.93 -1.52 -10.55
CA THR A 117 2.13 -0.43 -11.13
C THR A 117 0.67 -0.86 -11.26
N GLU A 118 0.40 -2.05 -11.80
CA GLU A 118 -0.96 -2.59 -11.93
C GLU A 118 -1.63 -2.80 -10.56
N LEU A 119 -0.89 -3.37 -9.60
CA LEU A 119 -1.37 -3.60 -8.23
C LEU A 119 -1.77 -2.28 -7.54
N LEU A 120 -0.88 -1.29 -7.55
CA LEU A 120 -1.12 0.01 -6.92
C LEU A 120 -2.20 0.81 -7.65
N THR A 121 -2.28 0.70 -8.98
CA THR A 121 -3.34 1.34 -9.76
C THR A 121 -4.71 0.79 -9.39
N GLU A 122 -4.85 -0.53 -9.27
CA GLU A 122 -6.12 -1.15 -8.87
C GLU A 122 -6.48 -0.79 -7.43
N ARG A 123 -5.51 -0.79 -6.53
CA ARG A 123 -5.71 -0.30 -5.16
C ARG A 123 -6.26 1.13 -5.16
N ASN A 124 -5.64 2.03 -5.92
CA ASN A 124 -6.04 3.43 -5.96
C ASN A 124 -7.40 3.63 -6.61
N ARG A 125 -7.77 2.79 -7.58
CA ARG A 125 -9.12 2.75 -8.15
C ARG A 125 -10.16 2.41 -7.08
N ILE A 126 -9.88 1.42 -6.22
CA ILE A 126 -10.78 1.02 -5.14
C ILE A 126 -10.86 2.08 -4.04
N VAL A 127 -9.74 2.69 -3.66
CA VAL A 127 -9.73 3.81 -2.71
C VAL A 127 -10.57 4.99 -3.23
N LYS A 128 -10.44 5.31 -4.53
CA LYS A 128 -11.26 6.34 -5.19
C LYS A 128 -12.75 5.98 -5.16
N ASP A 129 -13.13 4.74 -5.51
CA ASP A 129 -14.52 4.28 -5.46
C ASP A 129 -15.12 4.41 -4.05
N PHE A 130 -14.36 4.05 -3.00
CA PHE A 130 -14.80 4.22 -1.62
C PHE A 130 -14.93 5.70 -1.22
N ALA A 131 -14.00 6.54 -1.68
CA ALA A 131 -13.99 7.98 -1.37
C ALA A 131 -15.12 8.75 -2.07
N GLU A 132 -15.50 8.34 -3.29
CA GLU A 132 -16.52 9.00 -4.12
C GLU A 132 -17.93 8.40 -3.95
N SER A 133 -18.07 7.38 -3.10
CA SER A 133 -19.34 6.74 -2.75
C SER A 133 -19.65 6.83 -1.25
N ASN A 134 -20.69 6.13 -0.79
CA ASN A 134 -21.00 6.00 0.65
C ASN A 134 -20.27 4.81 1.31
N LYS A 135 -19.49 4.01 0.56
CA LYS A 135 -18.85 2.78 1.06
C LYS A 135 -17.78 3.05 2.12
N TRP A 136 -17.20 4.25 2.18
CA TRP A 136 -16.22 4.62 3.20
C TRP A 136 -16.73 4.40 4.63
N LYS A 137 -18.04 4.50 4.87
CA LYS A 137 -18.69 4.28 6.18
C LYS A 137 -18.55 2.84 6.69
N GLU A 138 -18.25 1.89 5.81
CA GLU A 138 -18.08 0.48 6.17
C GLU A 138 -16.69 0.20 6.77
N VAL A 139 -15.69 1.00 6.37
CA VAL A 139 -14.27 0.77 6.66
C VAL A 139 -13.62 1.86 7.51
N ILE A 140 -14.31 2.99 7.69
CA ILE A 140 -13.95 4.07 8.61
C ILE A 140 -15.09 4.17 9.63
N LYS A 141 -14.84 3.70 10.86
CA LYS A 141 -15.73 3.81 12.01
C LYS A 141 -15.13 4.73 13.05
#